data_AF-A0A2E4BE91-F1
#
_entry.id   AF-A0A2E4BE91-F1
#
_cell.length_a   1.000
_cell.length_b   1.000
_cell.length_c   1.000
_cell.angle_alpha   90.00
_cell.angle_beta   90.00
_cell.angle_gamma   90.00
#
_symmetry.space_group_name_H-M   'P 1'
#
loop_
_entity.id
_entity.type
_entity.pdbx_description
1 polymer ?
#
loop_
_entity_poly.entity_id
_entity_poly.type
_entity_poly.pdbx_seq_one_letter_code
_entity_poly.pdbx_strand_id
1 'polypeptide(L)'
;MKSKEIMTLKRMGSKYPSRLSFSRSMLRLLVREKWKIRKSKFDLDKNGYGTVIYEVDTLKGIYSLICFSRFLNDEERSDRVIADKWDTAYTLHIGKISKKNLNRLKENVPLQELGRNSPNEIILSRANKSVRLFKKVVECLSNGEQPSINEINEVGYLMRTTAVYGSGKFGLSDFERTKKATLFDQPFRAEMLSVYIIREFSVDLVEHIAHNINPKKAVKLDKKIKQHLGIGNSTGLGMAPFVIKHPKLIHKWMNQFNLAVNKIYSLKNINQKKLNEFIKLIEKSKDYLKEVKTVDSFQIKKNAKALADIKKTIIFLKKNNPKKNNYQWKNIIDFAYNNLNYDAQEIIKVQLIELYPEIADPLGDDMSNSDDLYIKSNEKISSLIEFIEKNYQWAIKIDFTKKENSYLFWYISEEKLEPRLGERYNEKGSELEQPLGIGKLVQILYNFLLQHKETHKETVAKFLLSYPEYRGIIRRIQTLSDYKFGEVKDNILAKNTMPIDMLRFKLSFFGASRYDPKSDRWLRVSFFAGAPFYRDLSNKNVDTWGFTTMNSYN
;
A
#
# COMPACT_ATOMS: atom_id res chain seq x y z
N MET A 1 -2.85 4.78 -25.94
CA MET A 1 -2.03 3.55 -25.78
C MET A 1 -2.92 2.34 -25.95
N LYS A 2 -2.74 1.46 -26.95
CA LYS A 2 -3.27 0.08 -26.83
C LYS A 2 -2.57 -0.48 -25.59
N SER A 3 -3.33 -0.85 -24.55
CA SER A 3 -2.82 -1.07 -23.19
C SER A 3 -1.69 -2.10 -23.16
N LYS A 4 -0.44 -1.64 -23.18
CA LYS A 4 0.76 -2.48 -22.99
C LYS A 4 0.96 -2.90 -21.53
N GLU A 5 0.12 -2.40 -20.61
CA GLU A 5 0.20 -2.71 -19.19
C GLU A 5 -0.60 -3.99 -18.90
N ILE A 6 0.14 -5.05 -18.55
CA ILE A 6 -0.39 -6.37 -18.19
C ILE A 6 -0.18 -6.55 -16.70
N MET A 7 -1.20 -7.05 -16.00
CA MET A 7 -1.19 -7.31 -14.55
C MET A 7 -0.41 -8.58 -14.21
N THR A 8 0.88 -8.63 -14.54
CA THR A 8 1.79 -9.71 -14.14
C THR A 8 2.45 -9.40 -12.80
N LEU A 9 2.75 -10.43 -12.01
CA LEU A 9 3.44 -10.32 -10.73
C LEU A 9 4.72 -9.48 -10.85
N LYS A 10 5.55 -9.74 -11.86
CA LYS A 10 6.79 -8.97 -12.07
C LYS A 10 6.55 -7.46 -12.27
N ARG A 11 5.48 -7.06 -12.97
CA ARG A 11 5.14 -5.64 -13.15
C ARG A 11 4.52 -5.04 -11.89
N MET A 12 3.66 -5.80 -11.22
CA MET A 12 3.05 -5.42 -9.94
C MET A 12 4.11 -5.19 -8.86
N GLY A 13 5.08 -6.10 -8.76
CA GLY A 13 6.22 -6.01 -7.86
C GLY A 13 7.24 -4.93 -8.20
N SER A 14 7.08 -4.22 -9.32
CA SER A 14 7.91 -3.07 -9.69
C SER A 14 7.23 -1.74 -9.41
N LYS A 15 6.02 -1.72 -8.84
CA LYS A 15 5.29 -0.49 -8.53
C LYS A 15 6.01 0.40 -7.49
N TYR A 16 5.82 1.71 -7.64
CA TYR A 16 6.30 2.77 -6.75
C TYR A 16 5.13 3.69 -6.36
N PRO A 17 5.19 4.31 -5.16
CA PRO A 17 4.17 5.26 -4.75
C PRO A 17 4.19 6.49 -5.66
N SER A 18 3.02 7.06 -5.91
CA SER A 18 2.86 8.25 -6.78
C SER A 18 1.92 9.24 -6.14
N ARG A 19 1.72 10.39 -6.78
CA ARG A 19 0.70 11.38 -6.45
C ARG A 19 -0.71 10.78 -6.26
N LEU A 20 -1.00 9.65 -6.91
CA LEU A 20 -2.28 8.93 -6.80
C LEU A 20 -2.43 8.11 -5.51
N SER A 21 -1.34 7.87 -4.77
CA SER A 21 -1.37 7.03 -3.57
C SER A 21 -2.24 7.63 -2.46
N PHE A 22 -2.88 6.78 -1.66
CA PHE A 22 -3.82 7.18 -0.60
C PHE A 22 -3.19 8.10 0.45
N SER A 23 -1.93 7.87 0.82
CA SER A 23 -1.22 8.77 1.75
C SER A 23 -1.07 10.18 1.19
N ARG A 24 -0.90 10.30 -0.14
CA ARG A 24 -0.71 11.56 -0.85
C ARG A 24 -2.04 12.30 -0.99
N SER A 25 -3.08 11.61 -1.45
CA SER A 25 -4.42 12.21 -1.57
C SER A 25 -5.02 12.56 -0.21
N MET A 26 -4.76 11.77 0.85
CA MET A 26 -5.19 12.10 2.21
C MET A 26 -4.55 13.40 2.72
N LEU A 27 -3.24 13.60 2.54
CA LEU A 27 -2.61 14.86 2.96
C LEU A 27 -3.09 16.05 2.14
N ARG A 28 -3.32 15.87 0.83
CA ARG A 28 -3.94 16.94 0.01
C ARG A 28 -5.33 17.30 0.50
N LEU A 29 -6.16 16.30 0.86
CA LEU A 29 -7.48 16.52 1.43
C LEU A 29 -7.39 17.32 2.74
N LEU A 30 -6.52 16.89 3.66
CA LEU A 30 -6.27 17.56 4.94
C LEU A 30 -5.94 19.05 4.73
N VAL A 31 -5.04 19.37 3.80
CA VAL A 31 -4.64 20.76 3.51
C VAL A 31 -5.75 21.54 2.80
N ARG A 32 -6.36 20.96 1.76
CA ARG A 32 -7.41 21.59 0.96
C ARG A 32 -8.59 22.01 1.83
N GLU A 33 -8.99 21.14 2.75
CA GLU A 33 -10.10 21.38 3.68
C GLU A 33 -9.67 22.05 4.99
N LYS A 34 -8.38 22.42 5.13
CA LYS A 34 -7.82 23.14 6.27
C LYS A 34 -8.12 22.47 7.62
N TRP A 35 -8.02 21.14 7.67
CA TRP A 35 -8.28 20.40 8.91
C TRP A 35 -7.32 20.81 10.03
N LYS A 36 -7.82 20.79 11.27
CA LYS A 36 -7.02 21.13 12.44
C LYS A 36 -6.70 19.89 13.25
N ILE A 37 -5.42 19.63 13.52
CA ILE A 37 -4.98 18.55 14.41
C ILE A 37 -4.51 19.18 15.73
N ARG A 38 -5.18 18.85 16.83
CA ARG A 38 -4.80 19.28 18.18
C ARG A 38 -4.61 18.10 19.10
N LYS A 39 -3.75 18.25 20.11
CA LYS A 39 -3.63 17.30 21.21
C LYS A 39 -4.63 17.68 22.29
N SER A 40 -5.74 16.96 22.40
CA SER A 40 -6.77 17.24 23.43
C SER A 40 -6.42 16.59 24.77
N LYS A 41 -5.58 15.55 24.76
CA LYS A 41 -5.00 14.96 25.97
C LYS A 41 -3.56 14.55 25.71
N PHE A 42 -2.66 14.86 26.65
CA PHE A 42 -1.26 14.41 26.64
C PHE A 42 -0.88 13.99 28.06
N ASP A 43 -1.11 12.72 28.39
CA ASP A 43 -1.02 12.18 29.75
C ASP A 43 -0.09 10.98 29.71
N LEU A 44 1.22 11.27 29.68
CA LEU A 44 2.30 10.31 29.70
C LEU A 44 3.13 10.50 30.96
N ASP A 45 3.52 9.40 31.62
CA ASP A 45 4.49 9.43 32.69
C ASP A 45 5.90 9.78 32.18
N LYS A 46 6.88 9.88 33.08
CA LYS A 46 8.28 10.19 32.74
C LYS A 46 8.93 9.20 31.76
N ASN A 47 8.41 7.97 31.68
CA ASN A 47 8.91 6.92 30.81
C ASN A 47 8.14 6.84 29.48
N GLY A 48 7.16 7.71 29.26
CA GLY A 48 6.34 7.75 28.05
C GLY A 48 5.18 6.74 28.04
N TYR A 49 4.73 6.25 29.19
CA TYR A 49 3.57 5.36 29.32
C TYR A 49 2.32 6.14 29.69
N GLY A 50 1.18 5.80 29.10
CA GLY A 50 -0.08 6.49 29.36
C GLY A 50 -0.94 6.64 28.11
N THR A 51 -1.59 7.79 27.96
CA THR A 51 -2.58 8.04 26.91
C THR A 51 -2.44 9.44 26.31
N VAL A 52 -2.39 9.50 24.98
CA VAL A 52 -2.43 10.75 24.21
C VAL A 52 -3.63 10.69 23.27
N ILE A 53 -4.32 11.82 23.09
CA ILE A 53 -5.47 11.93 22.18
C ILE A 53 -5.21 13.08 21.22
N TYR A 54 -5.22 12.76 19.92
CA TYR A 54 -5.21 13.73 18.84
C TYR A 54 -6.64 13.89 18.30
N GLU A 55 -7.15 15.10 18.34
CA GLU A 55 -8.42 15.46 17.71
C GLU A 55 -8.17 16.11 16.35
N VAL A 56 -8.85 15.60 15.33
CA VAL A 56 -8.87 16.14 13.98
C VAL A 56 -10.21 16.83 13.76
N ASP A 57 -10.22 18.16 13.78
CA ASP A 57 -11.39 18.96 13.43
C ASP A 57 -11.51 19.06 11.91
N THR A 58 -12.65 18.64 11.38
CA THR A 58 -12.99 18.66 9.95
C THR A 58 -14.33 19.34 9.72
N LEU A 59 -14.70 19.57 8.47
CA LEU A 59 -16.01 20.15 8.13
C LEU A 59 -17.19 19.24 8.49
N LYS A 60 -16.98 17.91 8.54
CA LYS A 60 -18.03 16.92 8.88
C LYS A 60 -18.02 16.47 10.34
N GLY A 61 -17.19 17.10 11.18
CA GLY A 61 -17.09 16.77 12.60
C GLY A 61 -15.66 16.47 13.05
N ILE A 62 -15.56 15.92 14.26
CA ILE A 62 -14.29 15.64 14.93
C ILE A 62 -13.99 14.15 14.85
N TYR A 63 -12.73 13.80 14.66
CA TYR A 63 -12.24 12.43 14.83
C TYR A 63 -11.16 12.41 15.90
N SER A 64 -11.19 11.42 16.80
CA SER A 64 -10.19 11.28 17.86
C SER A 64 -9.31 10.06 17.59
N LEU A 65 -8.02 10.27 17.29
CA LEU A 65 -7.05 9.19 17.36
C LEU A 65 -6.56 9.06 18.80
N ILE A 66 -6.90 7.95 19.45
CA ILE A 66 -6.44 7.62 20.80
C ILE A 66 -5.18 6.76 20.69
N CYS A 67 -4.11 7.19 21.37
CA CYS A 67 -2.83 6.52 21.45
C CYS A 67 -2.60 5.99 22.88
N PHE A 68 -2.58 4.68 23.04
CA PHE A 68 -2.21 4.02 24.28
C PHE A 68 -0.74 3.61 24.22
N SER A 69 0.05 4.03 25.21
CA SER A 69 1.46 3.65 25.37
C SER A 69 1.64 2.88 26.67
N ARG A 70 2.34 1.75 26.61
CA ARG A 70 2.58 0.88 27.76
C ARG A 70 4.02 0.39 27.80
N PHE A 71 4.43 -0.06 28.97
CA PHE A 71 5.67 -0.80 29.12
C PHE A 71 5.55 -2.15 28.40
N LEU A 72 6.64 -2.53 27.72
CA LEU A 72 6.84 -3.84 27.13
C LEU A 72 8.32 -4.15 27.18
N ASN A 73 8.69 -5.32 27.74
CA ASN A 73 10.09 -5.75 27.78
C ASN A 73 10.64 -5.95 26.37
N ASP A 74 11.94 -5.71 26.22
CA ASP A 74 12.62 -5.79 24.93
C ASP A 74 12.50 -7.18 24.29
N GLU A 75 12.58 -8.24 25.11
CA GLU A 75 12.46 -9.65 24.69
C GLU A 75 11.05 -10.03 24.21
N GLU A 76 10.03 -9.29 24.65
CA GLU A 76 8.63 -9.51 24.25
C GLU A 76 8.29 -8.81 22.92
N ARG A 77 9.19 -7.97 22.38
CA ARG A 77 8.92 -7.23 21.14
C ARG A 77 9.06 -8.12 19.92
N SER A 78 7.99 -8.21 19.15
CA SER A 78 7.97 -8.94 17.88
C SER A 78 7.47 -8.06 16.74
N ASP A 79 8.11 -8.22 15.58
CA ASP A 79 7.75 -7.52 14.35
C ASP A 79 6.58 -8.18 13.61
N ARG A 80 6.09 -9.30 14.14
CA ARG A 80 5.04 -10.08 13.52
C ARG A 80 3.67 -9.61 14.02
N VAL A 81 2.70 -9.72 13.10
CA VAL A 81 1.27 -9.50 13.34
C VAL A 81 0.71 -10.46 14.40
N ILE A 82 1.38 -11.58 14.65
CA ILE A 82 0.93 -12.63 15.57
C ILE A 82 1.41 -12.45 17.02
N ALA A 83 2.17 -11.39 17.32
CA ALA A 83 2.55 -11.12 18.71
C ALA A 83 1.29 -10.91 19.58
N ASP A 84 1.44 -10.92 20.91
CA ASP A 84 0.31 -10.68 21.83
C ASP A 84 0.43 -9.33 22.56
N LYS A 85 1.59 -8.67 22.48
CA LYS A 85 1.86 -7.37 23.12
C LYS A 85 2.62 -6.43 22.19
N TRP A 86 2.36 -5.13 22.36
CA TRP A 86 3.04 -4.04 21.64
C TRP A 86 3.31 -2.87 22.58
N ASP A 87 4.33 -2.07 22.26
CA ASP A 87 4.60 -0.82 22.99
C ASP A 87 3.38 0.11 22.96
N THR A 88 2.67 0.13 21.82
CA THR A 88 1.53 1.03 21.63
C THR A 88 0.39 0.42 20.83
N ALA A 89 -0.81 0.90 21.13
CA ALA A 89 -2.05 0.57 20.43
C ALA A 89 -2.86 1.84 20.14
N TYR A 90 -3.60 1.83 19.04
CA TYR A 90 -4.27 3.01 18.51
C TYR A 90 -5.68 2.69 18.03
N THR A 91 -6.59 3.65 18.18
CA THR A 91 -7.87 3.60 17.46
C THR A 91 -8.31 4.98 17.00
N LEU A 92 -8.88 5.06 15.79
CA LEU A 92 -9.53 6.26 15.27
C LEU A 92 -11.03 6.17 15.54
N HIS A 93 -11.52 7.08 16.37
CA HIS A 93 -12.90 7.16 16.82
C HIS A 93 -13.65 8.31 16.14
N ILE A 94 -14.91 8.11 15.79
CA ILE A 94 -15.82 9.14 15.28
C ILE A 94 -16.33 9.98 16.45
N GLY A 95 -16.02 11.27 16.44
CA GLY A 95 -16.42 12.23 17.47
C GLY A 95 -15.37 12.44 18.56
N LYS A 96 -15.69 13.32 19.51
CA LYS A 96 -14.92 13.50 20.74
C LYS A 96 -15.11 12.30 21.66
N ILE A 97 -14.01 11.83 22.26
CA ILE A 97 -14.06 10.66 23.13
C ILE A 97 -14.56 11.01 24.55
N SER A 98 -15.60 10.30 25.01
CA SER A 98 -16.08 10.41 26.39
C SER A 98 -15.20 9.62 27.36
N LYS A 99 -15.20 9.99 28.65
CA LYS A 99 -14.44 9.25 29.69
C LYS A 99 -14.83 7.76 29.75
N LYS A 100 -16.13 7.46 29.63
CA LYS A 100 -16.65 6.08 29.58
C LYS A 100 -16.07 5.30 28.39
N ASN A 101 -16.12 5.87 27.19
CA ASN A 101 -15.59 5.21 26.01
C ASN A 101 -14.07 5.09 26.05
N LEU A 102 -13.37 6.09 26.59
CA LEU A 102 -11.92 6.04 26.75
C LEU A 102 -11.48 4.86 27.64
N ASN A 103 -12.16 4.66 28.78
CA ASN A 103 -11.89 3.53 29.68
C ASN A 103 -12.13 2.19 28.98
N ARG A 104 -13.28 2.04 28.30
CA ARG A 104 -13.58 0.83 27.50
C ARG A 104 -12.50 0.55 26.46
N LEU A 105 -12.08 1.57 25.71
CA LEU A 105 -11.08 1.40 24.65
C LEU A 105 -9.70 1.08 25.20
N LYS A 106 -9.33 1.62 26.37
CA LYS A 106 -8.06 1.30 27.05
C LYS A 106 -7.95 -0.18 27.39
N GLU A 107 -9.08 -0.81 27.75
CA GLU A 107 -9.15 -2.24 28.04
C GLU A 107 -9.22 -3.11 26.77
N ASN A 108 -9.90 -2.64 25.72
CA ASN A 108 -10.25 -3.47 24.56
C ASN A 108 -9.29 -3.35 23.37
N VAL A 109 -8.87 -2.13 23.02
CA VAL A 109 -8.02 -1.89 21.83
C VAL A 109 -6.72 -2.70 21.86
N PRO A 110 -6.02 -2.82 23.01
CA PRO A 110 -4.80 -3.63 23.09
C PRO A 110 -5.01 -5.14 22.92
N LEU A 111 -6.21 -5.66 23.23
CA LEU A 111 -6.54 -7.10 23.20
C LEU A 111 -6.89 -7.62 21.79
N GLN A 112 -7.25 -6.74 20.87
CA GLN A 112 -7.54 -7.06 19.45
C GLN A 112 -8.60 -8.14 19.22
N GLU A 113 -8.22 -9.36 18.83
CA GLU A 113 -9.12 -10.47 18.56
C GLU A 113 -10.02 -10.76 19.78
N LEU A 114 -9.45 -10.62 20.98
CA LEU A 114 -10.17 -10.79 22.25
C LEU A 114 -10.87 -9.51 22.70
N GLY A 115 -10.51 -8.36 22.13
CA GLY A 115 -11.13 -7.07 22.40
C GLY A 115 -12.47 -6.90 21.69
N ARG A 116 -13.28 -5.96 22.17
CA ARG A 116 -14.54 -5.56 21.53
C ARG A 116 -14.55 -4.05 21.26
N ASN A 117 -14.63 -3.70 19.99
CA ASN A 117 -14.83 -2.34 19.52
C ASN A 117 -16.30 -2.10 19.17
N SER A 118 -16.62 -0.89 18.74
CA SER A 118 -17.95 -0.48 18.28
C SER A 118 -17.88 0.10 16.87
N PRO A 119 -19.04 0.28 16.21
CA PRO A 119 -19.09 0.99 14.93
C PRO A 119 -18.56 2.43 14.97
N ASN A 120 -18.35 3.04 16.14
CA ASN A 120 -17.75 4.38 16.22
C ASN A 120 -16.22 4.35 16.12
N GLU A 121 -15.58 3.19 16.27
CA GLU A 121 -14.17 3.01 15.96
C GLU A 121 -14.02 2.54 14.51
N ILE A 122 -13.34 3.32 13.69
CA ILE A 122 -13.17 3.04 12.25
C ILE A 122 -11.82 2.40 11.93
N ILE A 123 -10.80 2.65 12.74
CA ILE A 123 -9.45 2.12 12.56
C ILE A 123 -8.92 1.58 13.89
N LEU A 124 -8.21 0.46 13.83
CA LEU A 124 -7.38 -0.05 14.91
C LEU A 124 -5.95 -0.28 14.40
N SER A 125 -4.95 0.10 15.18
CA SER A 125 -3.55 -0.11 14.81
C SER A 125 -2.71 -0.41 16.05
N ARG A 126 -1.50 -0.89 15.82
CA ARG A 126 -0.51 -1.23 16.86
C ARG A 126 0.89 -1.02 16.31
N ALA A 127 1.81 -0.63 17.19
CA ALA A 127 3.20 -0.41 16.80
C ALA A 127 4.18 -0.74 17.92
N ASN A 128 5.40 -1.06 17.50
CA ASN A 128 6.54 -1.22 18.39
C ASN A 128 7.56 -0.11 18.17
N LYS A 129 8.28 0.24 19.22
CA LYS A 129 9.45 1.13 19.14
C LYS A 129 10.51 0.49 18.26
N SER A 130 11.22 1.31 17.50
CA SER A 130 12.37 0.86 16.74
C SER A 130 13.50 0.49 17.69
N VAL A 131 13.83 -0.80 17.78
CA VAL A 131 14.95 -1.29 18.59
C VAL A 131 16.31 -0.68 18.19
N ARG A 132 16.43 -0.23 16.94
CA ARG A 132 17.68 0.31 16.39
C ARG A 132 17.85 1.82 16.59
N LEU A 133 16.74 2.56 16.68
CA LEU A 133 16.77 4.02 16.57
C LEU A 133 16.14 4.73 17.77
N PHE A 134 15.10 4.17 18.38
CA PHE A 134 14.30 4.89 19.37
C PHE A 134 15.13 5.33 20.59
N LYS A 135 15.82 4.39 21.24
CA LYS A 135 16.67 4.66 22.41
C LYS A 135 17.79 5.66 22.10
N LYS A 136 18.46 5.48 20.97
CA LYS A 136 19.53 6.36 20.53
C LYS A 136 19.07 7.80 20.33
N VAL A 137 17.91 8.00 19.71
CA VAL A 137 17.37 9.36 19.53
C VAL A 137 17.00 9.97 20.88
N VAL A 138 16.41 9.21 21.80
CA VAL A 138 16.16 9.68 23.17
C VAL A 138 17.46 10.14 23.83
N GLU A 139 18.53 9.34 23.75
CA GLU A 139 19.84 9.65 24.32
C GLU A 139 20.42 10.96 23.73
N CYS A 140 20.52 11.07 22.40
CA CYS A 140 20.99 12.28 21.73
C CYS A 140 20.23 13.52 22.20
N LEU A 141 18.89 13.47 22.12
CA LEU A 141 18.06 14.62 22.46
C LEU A 141 18.18 15.00 23.93
N SER A 142 18.20 14.02 24.85
CA SER A 142 18.38 14.28 26.28
C SER A 142 19.74 14.90 26.62
N ASN A 143 20.74 14.63 25.79
CA ASN A 143 22.07 15.22 25.88
C ASN A 143 22.21 16.54 25.13
N GLY A 144 21.13 17.14 24.61
CA GLY A 144 21.19 18.38 23.86
C GLY A 144 21.79 18.25 22.46
N GLU A 145 21.89 17.01 21.96
CA GLU A 145 22.52 16.65 20.69
C GLU A 145 21.47 16.20 19.66
N GLN A 146 21.86 16.17 18.38
CA GLN A 146 21.03 15.65 17.29
C GLN A 146 21.59 14.32 16.79
N PRO A 147 20.74 13.33 16.46
CA PRO A 147 21.20 12.11 15.81
C PRO A 147 21.70 12.39 14.38
N SER A 148 22.57 11.55 13.84
CA SER A 148 23.06 11.74 12.47
C SER A 148 21.99 11.40 11.43
N ILE A 149 21.88 12.21 10.37
CA ILE A 149 20.94 11.96 9.27
C ILE A 149 21.18 10.62 8.58
N ASN A 150 22.43 10.12 8.55
CA ASN A 150 22.76 8.82 7.97
C ASN A 150 22.13 7.66 8.75
N GLU A 151 22.10 7.77 10.08
CA GLU A 151 21.53 6.76 10.97
C GLU A 151 20.00 6.78 10.88
N ILE A 152 19.45 7.98 10.82
CA ILE A 152 18.02 8.21 10.57
C ILE A 152 17.62 7.62 9.22
N ASN A 153 18.43 7.80 8.18
CA ASN A 153 18.16 7.25 6.86
C ASN A 153 18.26 5.71 6.82
N GLU A 154 19.17 5.12 7.58
CA GLU A 154 19.34 3.67 7.60
C GLU A 154 18.12 2.91 8.16
N VAL A 155 17.44 3.48 9.15
CA VAL A 155 16.26 2.86 9.76
C VAL A 155 14.96 3.48 9.23
N GLY A 156 14.90 4.81 9.14
CA GLY A 156 13.80 5.56 8.54
C GLY A 156 12.58 5.79 9.44
N TYR A 157 12.51 5.24 10.64
CA TYR A 157 11.36 5.40 11.54
C TYR A 157 11.71 5.19 13.02
N LEU A 158 11.00 5.90 13.91
CA LEU A 158 11.08 5.71 15.37
C LEU A 158 10.15 4.60 15.86
N MET A 159 9.03 4.39 15.17
CA MET A 159 8.06 3.35 15.49
C MET A 159 7.66 2.61 14.21
N ARG A 160 7.19 1.37 14.39
CA ARG A 160 6.76 0.53 13.29
C ARG A 160 5.43 -0.12 13.59
N THR A 161 4.46 0.18 12.75
CA THR A 161 3.16 -0.47 12.77
C THR A 161 3.30 -1.93 12.34
N THR A 162 2.60 -2.84 13.03
CA THR A 162 2.52 -4.25 12.62
C THR A 162 1.20 -4.53 11.92
N ALA A 163 0.15 -3.76 12.21
CA ALA A 163 -1.11 -3.85 11.48
C ALA A 163 -1.85 -2.52 11.53
N VAL A 164 -2.66 -2.27 10.50
CA VAL A 164 -3.65 -1.19 10.44
C VAL A 164 -4.93 -1.83 9.91
N TYR A 165 -5.90 -1.98 10.79
CA TYR A 165 -7.16 -2.68 10.53
C TYR A 165 -8.31 -1.69 10.44
N GLY A 166 -9.27 -2.02 9.59
CA GLY A 166 -10.54 -1.32 9.40
C GLY A 166 -11.56 -2.28 8.80
N SER A 167 -12.61 -1.75 8.20
CA SER A 167 -13.59 -2.53 7.42
C SER A 167 -14.22 -3.70 8.20
N GLY A 168 -14.73 -3.44 9.41
CA GLY A 168 -15.49 -4.43 10.19
C GLY A 168 -14.65 -5.35 11.08
N LYS A 169 -13.33 -5.46 10.85
CA LYS A 169 -12.46 -6.33 11.65
C LYS A 169 -12.51 -5.93 13.13
N PHE A 170 -12.59 -6.89 14.04
CA PHE A 170 -12.67 -6.68 15.50
C PHE A 170 -13.87 -5.84 15.98
N GLY A 171 -14.97 -5.81 15.22
CA GLY A 171 -16.16 -5.03 15.56
C GLY A 171 -16.03 -3.54 15.26
N LEU A 172 -15.01 -3.14 14.49
CA LEU A 172 -14.89 -1.79 13.93
C LEU A 172 -16.05 -1.52 12.95
N SER A 173 -16.22 -0.26 12.54
CA SER A 173 -17.12 0.07 11.43
C SER A 173 -16.71 -0.66 10.16
N ASP A 174 -17.67 -1.24 9.45
CA ASP A 174 -17.47 -1.67 8.07
C ASP A 174 -17.29 -0.46 7.14
N PHE A 175 -16.77 -0.71 5.94
CA PHE A 175 -16.45 0.36 4.99
C PHE A 175 -17.70 1.05 4.42
N GLU A 176 -18.80 0.32 4.20
CA GLU A 176 -20.03 0.91 3.66
C GLU A 176 -20.66 1.88 4.66
N ARG A 177 -20.67 1.53 5.95
CA ARG A 177 -21.05 2.46 7.00
C ARG A 177 -20.08 3.63 7.10
N THR A 178 -18.77 3.38 7.07
CA THR A 178 -17.74 4.44 7.17
C THR A 178 -17.94 5.47 6.05
N LYS A 179 -18.13 5.02 4.82
CA LYS A 179 -18.38 5.85 3.64
C LYS A 179 -19.63 6.73 3.79
N LYS A 180 -20.71 6.20 4.37
CA LYS A 180 -21.97 6.94 4.58
C LYS A 180 -21.92 7.90 5.76
N ALA A 181 -21.30 7.48 6.86
CA ALA A 181 -21.33 8.18 8.15
C ALA A 181 -20.20 9.19 8.33
N THR A 182 -19.16 9.17 7.48
CA THR A 182 -17.96 10.00 7.65
C THR A 182 -17.58 10.73 6.36
N LEU A 183 -16.50 11.51 6.40
CA LEU A 183 -15.88 12.06 5.19
C LEU A 183 -15.00 11.04 4.44
N PHE A 184 -14.71 9.88 5.03
CA PHE A 184 -13.82 8.87 4.45
C PHE A 184 -14.59 7.99 3.47
N ASP A 185 -14.82 8.54 2.28
CA ASP A 185 -15.58 7.92 1.19
C ASP A 185 -14.72 7.14 0.18
N GLN A 186 -13.40 7.27 0.30
CA GLN A 186 -12.40 6.56 -0.49
C GLN A 186 -11.70 5.49 0.34
N PRO A 187 -11.26 4.40 -0.29
CA PRO A 187 -10.56 3.32 0.39
C PRO A 187 -9.27 3.84 1.04
N PHE A 188 -8.95 3.31 2.22
CA PHE A 188 -7.68 3.53 2.93
C PHE A 188 -7.36 4.96 3.40
N ARG A 189 -8.23 5.96 3.20
CA ARG A 189 -7.96 7.35 3.67
C ARG A 189 -7.93 7.46 5.20
N ALA A 190 -8.85 6.79 5.90
CA ALA A 190 -8.90 6.78 7.36
C ALA A 190 -7.66 6.10 7.97
N GLU A 191 -7.24 4.99 7.36
CA GLU A 191 -6.01 4.26 7.68
C GLU A 191 -4.81 5.18 7.51
N MET A 192 -4.70 5.89 6.37
CA MET A 192 -3.58 6.79 6.11
C MET A 192 -3.55 7.99 7.05
N LEU A 193 -4.70 8.58 7.41
CA LEU A 193 -4.76 9.62 8.44
C LEU A 193 -4.25 9.09 9.79
N SER A 194 -4.71 7.91 10.19
CA SER A 194 -4.28 7.28 11.44
C SER A 194 -2.77 7.06 11.45
N VAL A 195 -2.21 6.51 10.37
CA VAL A 195 -0.77 6.25 10.21
C VAL A 195 0.04 7.56 10.22
N TYR A 196 -0.47 8.64 9.62
CA TYR A 196 0.16 9.96 9.67
C TYR A 196 0.23 10.53 11.09
N ILE A 197 -0.85 10.43 11.87
CA ILE A 197 -0.86 10.91 13.25
C ILE A 197 -0.04 10.00 14.16
N ILE A 198 0.02 8.69 13.91
CA ILE A 198 0.93 7.78 14.64
C ILE A 198 2.40 8.20 14.43
N ARG A 199 2.75 8.70 13.22
CA ARG A 199 4.07 9.29 12.97
C ARG A 199 4.31 10.54 13.82
N GLU A 200 3.34 11.46 13.91
CA GLU A 200 3.40 12.62 14.82
C GLU A 200 3.66 12.17 16.27
N PHE A 201 2.88 11.21 16.75
CA PHE A 201 2.99 10.65 18.08
C PHE A 201 4.35 10.01 18.36
N SER A 202 4.95 9.35 17.37
CA SER A 202 6.27 8.73 17.55
C SER A 202 7.38 9.73 17.89
N VAL A 203 7.28 10.95 17.35
CA VAL A 203 8.23 12.03 17.65
C VAL A 203 7.90 12.69 18.99
N ASP A 204 6.62 12.99 19.23
CA ASP A 204 6.16 13.55 20.50
C ASP A 204 6.58 12.65 21.68
N LEU A 205 6.51 11.33 21.52
CA LEU A 205 6.89 10.35 22.53
C LEU A 205 8.40 10.39 22.83
N VAL A 206 9.25 10.42 21.80
CA VAL A 206 10.71 10.46 21.97
C VAL A 206 11.17 11.78 22.58
N GLU A 207 10.61 12.91 22.14
CA GLU A 207 10.92 14.23 22.72
C GLU A 207 10.46 14.33 24.18
N HIS A 208 9.30 13.76 24.53
CA HIS A 208 8.80 13.72 25.91
C HIS A 208 9.73 12.93 26.84
N ILE A 209 10.14 11.73 26.42
CA ILE A 209 11.05 10.89 27.22
C ILE A 209 12.40 11.60 27.39
N ALA A 210 12.96 12.13 26.31
CA ALA A 210 14.23 12.87 26.34
C ALA A 210 14.17 14.07 27.31
N HIS A 211 13.09 14.84 27.28
CA HIS A 211 12.88 15.96 28.19
C HIS A 211 12.79 15.52 29.65
N ASN A 212 12.11 14.41 29.95
CA ASN A 212 12.02 13.89 31.32
C ASN A 212 13.34 13.30 31.84
N ILE A 213 14.22 12.81 30.97
CA ILE A 213 15.56 12.36 31.34
C ILE A 213 16.43 13.55 31.77
N ASN A 214 16.39 14.65 31.02
CA ASN A 214 17.19 15.84 31.35
C ASN A 214 16.48 17.15 30.92
N PRO A 215 15.60 17.71 31.77
CA PRO A 215 14.82 18.90 31.41
C PRO A 215 15.67 20.14 31.09
N LYS A 216 16.89 20.21 31.63
CA LYS A 216 17.80 21.36 31.46
C LYS A 216 18.52 21.35 30.12
N LYS A 217 18.88 20.16 29.60
CA LYS A 217 19.70 20.01 28.39
C LYS A 217 18.89 19.54 27.17
N ALA A 218 17.74 18.90 27.39
CA ALA A 218 17.01 18.25 26.32
C ALA A 218 16.59 19.20 25.19
N VAL A 219 16.82 18.76 23.95
CA VAL A 219 16.43 19.48 22.73
C VAL A 219 15.36 18.71 21.96
N LYS A 220 14.65 19.41 21.06
CA LYS A 220 13.73 18.78 20.10
C LYS A 220 14.48 18.29 18.87
N LEU A 221 13.87 17.39 18.11
CA LEU A 221 14.47 16.97 16.84
C LEU A 221 14.56 18.16 15.88
N ASP A 222 15.72 18.29 15.26
CA ASP A 222 15.91 19.20 14.13
C ASP A 222 14.86 18.92 13.04
N LYS A 223 14.37 19.99 12.43
CA LYS A 223 13.27 19.93 11.46
C LYS A 223 13.60 19.04 10.26
N LYS A 224 14.82 19.07 9.73
CA LYS A 224 15.21 18.29 8.56
C LYS A 224 15.32 16.81 8.91
N ILE A 225 15.92 16.50 10.07
CA ILE A 225 15.99 15.13 10.59
C ILE A 225 14.59 14.58 10.84
N LYS A 226 13.76 15.36 11.54
CA LYS A 226 12.37 15.03 11.84
C LYS A 226 11.62 14.70 10.57
N GLN A 227 11.67 15.57 9.56
CA GLN A 227 10.96 15.36 8.30
C GLN A 227 11.39 14.09 7.56
N HIS A 228 12.66 13.68 7.66
CA HIS A 228 13.15 12.46 7.04
C HIS A 228 12.54 11.18 7.61
N LEU A 229 12.14 11.18 8.88
CA LEU A 229 11.47 10.05 9.52
C LEU A 229 10.13 9.77 8.84
N GLY A 230 9.83 8.52 8.57
CA GLY A 230 8.49 8.02 8.29
C GLY A 230 7.94 7.25 9.49
N ILE A 231 6.96 6.39 9.22
CA ILE A 231 6.50 5.36 10.12
C ILE A 231 6.70 4.00 9.46
N GLY A 232 7.38 3.09 10.15
CA GLY A 232 7.63 1.76 9.64
C GLY A 232 6.33 0.97 9.53
N ASN A 233 6.29 0.01 8.62
CA ASN A 233 5.28 -1.03 8.59
C ASN A 233 5.88 -2.40 8.24
N SER A 234 5.39 -3.45 8.91
CA SER A 234 5.69 -4.84 8.57
C SER A 234 4.46 -5.49 7.95
N THR A 235 4.53 -5.84 6.66
CA THR A 235 3.40 -6.43 5.92
C THR A 235 3.69 -7.89 5.58
N GLY A 236 2.80 -8.79 6.02
CA GLY A 236 2.81 -10.21 5.65
C GLY A 236 1.82 -10.56 4.55
N LEU A 237 1.53 -11.85 4.41
CA LEU A 237 0.73 -12.42 3.32
C LEU A 237 -0.74 -11.96 3.26
N GLY A 238 -1.31 -11.43 4.34
CA GLY A 238 -2.72 -11.05 4.38
C GLY A 238 -3.15 -10.05 3.30
N MET A 239 -2.22 -9.24 2.78
CA MET A 239 -2.49 -8.31 1.69
C MET A 239 -2.50 -8.92 0.28
N ALA A 240 -1.88 -10.08 0.07
CA ALA A 240 -1.82 -10.70 -1.26
C ALA A 240 -3.21 -11.19 -1.74
N PRO A 241 -3.99 -11.94 -0.95
CA PRO A 241 -5.35 -12.34 -1.34
C PRO A 241 -6.29 -11.18 -1.62
N PHE A 242 -6.10 -10.03 -0.98
CA PHE A 242 -6.90 -8.82 -1.23
C PHE A 242 -6.86 -8.43 -2.71
N VAL A 243 -5.68 -8.52 -3.34
CA VAL A 243 -5.49 -8.17 -4.75
C VAL A 243 -6.33 -9.07 -5.67
N ILE A 244 -6.55 -10.32 -5.27
CA ILE A 244 -7.35 -11.29 -6.02
C ILE A 244 -8.84 -11.15 -5.71
N LYS A 245 -9.18 -10.97 -4.43
CA LYS A 245 -10.56 -10.94 -3.94
C LYS A 245 -11.32 -9.67 -4.34
N HIS A 246 -10.63 -8.55 -4.58
CA HIS A 246 -11.23 -7.25 -4.91
C HIS A 246 -10.93 -6.76 -6.34
N PRO A 247 -11.30 -7.52 -7.38
CA PRO A 247 -10.83 -7.27 -8.74
C PRO A 247 -11.34 -5.95 -9.34
N LYS A 248 -12.55 -5.50 -8.98
CA LYS A 248 -13.11 -4.22 -9.49
C LYS A 248 -12.39 -3.03 -8.89
N LEU A 249 -11.99 -3.15 -7.62
CA LEU A 249 -11.19 -2.13 -6.93
C LEU A 249 -9.76 -2.08 -7.48
N ILE A 250 -9.11 -3.24 -7.65
CA ILE A 250 -7.78 -3.30 -8.29
C ILE A 250 -7.81 -2.75 -9.71
N HIS A 251 -8.85 -3.09 -10.48
CA HIS A 251 -9.05 -2.48 -11.79
C HIS A 251 -9.16 -0.96 -11.70
N LYS A 252 -9.95 -0.42 -10.76
CA LYS A 252 -10.11 1.02 -10.59
C LYS A 252 -8.76 1.71 -10.38
N TRP A 253 -7.94 1.20 -9.47
CA TRP A 253 -6.63 1.78 -9.16
C TRP A 253 -5.71 1.80 -10.38
N MET A 254 -5.63 0.68 -11.09
CA MET A 254 -4.80 0.57 -12.28
C MET A 254 -5.36 1.34 -13.46
N ASN A 255 -6.67 1.44 -13.58
CA ASN A 255 -7.31 2.24 -14.61
C ASN A 255 -6.98 3.73 -14.40
N GLN A 256 -7.10 4.25 -13.17
CA GLN A 256 -6.73 5.64 -12.87
C GLN A 256 -5.26 5.93 -13.13
N PHE A 257 -4.37 5.03 -12.71
CA PHE A 257 -2.94 5.13 -13.00
C PHE A 257 -2.68 5.18 -14.52
N ASN A 258 -3.27 4.25 -15.27
CA ASN A 258 -3.12 4.19 -16.72
C ASN A 258 -3.75 5.40 -17.43
N LEU A 259 -4.88 5.90 -16.96
CA LEU A 259 -5.52 7.10 -17.49
C LEU A 259 -4.63 8.32 -17.32
N ALA A 260 -3.99 8.49 -16.15
CA ALA A 260 -3.03 9.57 -15.92
C ALA A 260 -1.86 9.49 -16.91
N VAL A 261 -1.23 8.32 -17.01
CA VAL A 261 -0.10 8.09 -17.94
C VAL A 261 -0.54 8.29 -19.40
N ASN A 262 -1.72 7.81 -19.79
CA ASN A 262 -2.23 7.96 -21.15
C ASN A 262 -2.50 9.42 -21.52
N LYS A 263 -3.09 10.20 -20.61
CA LYS A 263 -3.31 11.64 -20.83
C LYS A 263 -1.98 12.37 -21.02
N ILE A 264 -0.97 12.06 -20.19
CA ILE A 264 0.38 12.64 -20.32
C ILE A 264 1.07 12.19 -21.61
N TYR A 265 0.95 10.91 -21.97
CA TYR A 265 1.50 10.32 -23.20
C TYR A 265 0.98 11.04 -24.46
N SER A 266 -0.28 11.49 -24.45
CA SER A 266 -0.93 12.16 -25.58
C SER A 266 -0.60 13.65 -25.72
N LEU A 267 0.14 14.26 -24.79
CA LEU A 267 0.52 15.67 -24.89
C LEU A 267 1.51 15.90 -26.03
N LYS A 268 1.17 16.84 -26.93
CA LYS A 268 1.91 17.07 -28.18
C LYS A 268 3.14 17.95 -28.04
N ASN A 269 3.18 18.83 -27.04
CA ASN A 269 4.25 19.81 -26.87
C ASN A 269 4.80 19.74 -25.45
N ILE A 270 6.12 19.57 -25.30
CA ILE A 270 6.80 19.75 -24.02
C ILE A 270 7.76 20.94 -24.16
N ASN A 271 7.72 21.86 -23.20
CA ASN A 271 8.67 22.97 -23.17
C ASN A 271 9.93 22.58 -22.38
N GLN A 272 11.01 23.35 -22.57
CA GLN A 272 12.28 23.10 -21.88
C GLN A 272 12.15 23.14 -20.36
N LYS A 273 11.27 23.99 -19.82
CA LYS A 273 11.04 24.12 -18.37
C LYS A 273 10.50 22.81 -17.79
N LYS A 274 9.45 22.23 -18.38
CA LYS A 274 8.88 20.95 -17.95
C LYS A 274 9.85 19.79 -18.10
N LEU A 275 10.66 19.76 -19.17
CA LEU A 275 11.72 18.75 -19.31
C LEU A 275 12.76 18.89 -18.20
N ASN A 276 13.20 20.11 -17.87
CA ASN A 276 14.18 20.35 -16.80
C ASN A 276 13.61 19.96 -15.42
N GLU A 277 12.34 20.26 -15.15
CA GLU A 277 11.63 19.81 -13.95
C GLU A 277 11.58 18.27 -13.87
N PHE A 278 11.26 17.61 -14.98
CA PHE A 278 11.27 16.15 -15.05
C PHE A 278 12.68 15.56 -14.80
N ILE A 279 13.72 16.14 -15.40
CA ILE A 279 15.10 15.71 -15.16
C ILE A 279 15.44 15.82 -13.66
N LYS A 280 15.06 16.91 -12.98
CA LYS A 280 15.26 17.05 -11.53
C LYS A 280 14.56 15.94 -10.73
N LEU A 281 13.33 15.58 -11.10
CA LEU A 281 12.58 14.48 -10.48
C LEU A 281 13.25 13.11 -10.70
N ILE A 282 13.80 12.85 -11.89
CA ILE A 282 14.53 11.63 -12.20
C ILE A 282 15.88 11.59 -11.44
N GLU A 283 16.60 12.71 -11.36
CA GLU A 283 17.83 12.84 -10.55
C GLU A 283 17.53 12.59 -9.07
N LYS A 284 16.41 13.08 -8.54
CA LYS A 284 15.95 12.77 -7.18
C LYS A 284 15.71 11.28 -6.97
N SER A 285 15.12 10.60 -7.95
CA SER A 285 14.91 9.14 -7.92
C SER A 285 16.22 8.36 -7.92
N LYS A 286 17.22 8.83 -8.69
CA LYS A 286 18.57 8.26 -8.72
C LYS A 286 19.21 8.34 -7.34
N ASP A 287 19.11 9.48 -6.67
CA ASP A 287 19.70 9.65 -5.34
C ASP A 287 18.94 8.86 -4.26
N TYR A 288 17.61 8.81 -4.33
CA TYR A 288 16.80 7.91 -3.50
C TYR A 288 17.27 6.45 -3.63
N LEU A 289 17.49 5.94 -4.85
CA LEU A 289 17.95 4.57 -5.07
C LEU A 289 19.36 4.28 -4.51
N LYS A 290 20.21 5.30 -4.38
CA LYS A 290 21.53 5.15 -3.71
C LYS A 290 21.40 5.10 -2.19
N GLU A 291 20.42 5.83 -1.64
CA GLU A 291 20.25 6.00 -0.20
C GLU A 291 19.40 4.91 0.45
N VAL A 292 18.51 4.26 -0.30
CA VAL A 292 17.72 3.14 0.20
C VAL A 292 18.61 1.92 0.46
N LYS A 293 18.63 1.50 1.73
CA LYS A 293 19.33 0.31 2.18
C LYS A 293 18.35 -0.85 2.39
N THR A 294 18.81 -2.06 2.08
CA THR A 294 18.16 -3.34 2.39
C THR A 294 19.23 -4.41 2.48
N VAL A 295 18.97 -5.47 3.25
CA VAL A 295 19.86 -6.62 3.38
C VAL A 295 19.47 -7.78 2.46
N ASP A 296 18.32 -7.67 1.78
CA ASP A 296 17.84 -8.71 0.87
C ASP A 296 18.59 -8.69 -0.47
N SER A 297 19.24 -9.80 -0.81
CA SER A 297 20.09 -9.89 -2.01
C SER A 297 19.33 -9.67 -3.31
N PHE A 298 18.06 -10.09 -3.37
CA PHE A 298 17.22 -9.89 -4.55
C PHE A 298 16.89 -8.42 -4.75
N GLN A 299 16.46 -7.73 -3.69
CA GLN A 299 16.12 -6.31 -3.72
C GLN A 299 17.36 -5.43 -3.93
N ILE A 300 18.53 -5.79 -3.38
CA ILE A 300 19.81 -5.11 -3.68
C ILE A 300 20.08 -5.15 -5.20
N LYS A 301 20.02 -6.32 -5.82
CA LYS A 301 20.23 -6.49 -7.27
C LYS A 301 19.18 -5.72 -8.08
N LYS A 302 17.92 -5.72 -7.63
CA LYS A 302 16.82 -4.98 -8.26
C LYS A 302 17.04 -3.47 -8.20
N ASN A 303 17.42 -2.93 -7.05
CA ASN A 303 17.75 -1.51 -6.87
C ASN A 303 18.96 -1.09 -7.72
N ALA A 304 20.01 -1.91 -7.78
CA ALA A 304 21.19 -1.63 -8.59
C ALA A 304 20.86 -1.55 -10.10
N LYS A 305 20.03 -2.47 -10.60
CA LYS A 305 19.54 -2.44 -11.98
C LYS A 305 18.69 -1.21 -12.26
N ALA A 306 17.75 -0.88 -11.36
CA ALA A 306 16.95 0.34 -11.46
C ALA A 306 17.84 1.59 -11.51
N LEU A 307 18.84 1.68 -10.63
CA LEU A 307 19.77 2.80 -10.58
C LEU A 307 20.56 2.95 -11.89
N ALA A 308 21.07 1.85 -12.47
CA ALA A 308 21.77 1.87 -13.75
C ALA A 308 20.87 2.38 -14.88
N ASP A 309 19.62 1.92 -14.94
CA ASP A 309 18.67 2.31 -15.98
C ASP A 309 18.15 3.75 -15.80
N ILE A 310 18.04 4.24 -14.56
CA ILE A 310 17.76 5.65 -14.29
C ILE A 310 18.93 6.53 -14.75
N LYS A 311 20.19 6.12 -14.56
CA LYS A 311 21.35 6.84 -15.13
C LYS A 311 21.29 6.90 -16.66
N LYS A 312 20.94 5.79 -17.33
CA LYS A 312 20.72 5.77 -18.80
C LYS A 312 19.62 6.74 -19.22
N THR A 313 18.53 6.80 -18.44
CA THR A 313 17.41 7.72 -18.69
C THR A 313 17.86 9.18 -18.61
N ILE A 314 18.66 9.55 -17.60
CA ILE A 314 19.21 10.90 -17.47
C ILE A 314 20.05 11.28 -18.69
N ILE A 315 20.92 10.37 -19.16
CA ILE A 315 21.73 10.59 -20.36
C ILE A 315 20.83 10.78 -21.58
N PHE A 316 19.82 9.94 -21.75
CA PHE A 316 18.83 10.06 -22.83
C PHE A 316 18.12 11.41 -22.79
N LEU A 317 17.64 11.85 -21.63
CA LEU A 317 16.93 13.13 -21.48
C LEU A 317 17.84 14.33 -21.79
N LYS A 318 19.10 14.32 -21.33
CA LYS A 318 20.05 15.43 -21.54
C LYS A 318 20.50 15.57 -22.99
N LYS A 319 20.50 14.48 -23.77
CA LYS A 319 20.84 14.50 -25.21
C LYS A 319 19.72 15.05 -26.09
N ASN A 320 18.47 15.04 -25.62
CA ASN A 320 17.32 15.44 -26.44
C ASN A 320 16.91 16.90 -26.14
N ASN A 321 16.83 17.73 -27.18
CA ASN A 321 16.36 19.11 -27.08
C ASN A 321 14.91 19.22 -27.61
N PRO A 322 13.92 19.58 -26.76
CA PRO A 322 12.53 19.77 -27.15
C PRO A 322 12.32 20.71 -28.34
N LYS A 323 13.15 21.75 -28.47
CA LYS A 323 13.00 22.78 -29.52
C LYS A 323 13.40 22.29 -30.92
N LYS A 324 14.22 21.24 -31.02
CA LYS A 324 14.76 20.77 -32.31
C LYS A 324 14.02 19.54 -32.88
N ASN A 325 13.38 18.72 -32.04
CA ASN A 325 13.03 17.34 -32.42
C ASN A 325 11.54 16.96 -32.22
N ASN A 326 10.61 17.91 -32.07
CA ASN A 326 9.20 17.60 -31.75
C ASN A 326 9.09 16.60 -30.57
N TYR A 327 9.93 16.80 -29.55
CA TYR A 327 10.12 15.84 -28.47
C TYR A 327 8.87 15.79 -27.58
N GLN A 328 8.34 14.59 -27.33
CA GLN A 328 7.09 14.36 -26.60
C GLN A 328 7.31 13.36 -25.45
N TRP A 329 6.41 13.36 -24.47
CA TRP A 329 6.44 12.36 -23.40
C TRP A 329 6.34 10.93 -23.91
N LYS A 330 5.64 10.72 -25.04
CA LYS A 330 5.58 9.42 -25.71
C LYS A 330 6.97 8.87 -26.02
N ASN A 331 7.90 9.71 -26.47
CA ASN A 331 9.26 9.27 -26.83
C ASN A 331 10.01 8.74 -25.60
N ILE A 332 9.81 9.37 -24.44
CA ILE A 332 10.42 8.95 -23.18
C ILE A 332 9.79 7.66 -22.66
N ILE A 333 8.45 7.54 -22.72
CA ILE A 333 7.74 6.33 -22.29
C ILE A 333 8.08 5.15 -23.21
N ASP A 334 8.15 5.35 -24.53
CA ASP A 334 8.50 4.31 -25.50
C ASP A 334 9.98 3.90 -25.37
N PHE A 335 10.89 4.86 -25.13
CA PHE A 335 12.27 4.56 -24.77
C PHE A 335 12.34 3.68 -23.52
N ALA A 336 11.63 4.06 -22.45
CA ALA A 336 11.62 3.31 -21.20
C ALA A 336 11.13 1.88 -21.41
N TYR A 337 10.02 1.71 -22.14
CA TYR A 337 9.42 0.41 -22.42
C TYR A 337 10.38 -0.52 -23.18
N ASN A 338 11.12 0.00 -24.16
CA ASN A 338 12.00 -0.80 -25.01
C ASN A 338 13.38 -1.08 -24.40
N ASN A 339 13.88 -0.23 -23.50
CA ASN A 339 15.30 -0.24 -23.12
C ASN A 339 15.57 -0.47 -21.63
N LEU A 340 14.56 -0.36 -20.76
CA LEU A 340 14.76 -0.33 -19.31
C LEU A 340 14.02 -1.47 -18.61
N ASN A 341 14.49 -1.84 -17.43
CA ASN A 341 13.77 -2.76 -16.54
C ASN A 341 12.47 -2.16 -16.00
N TYR A 342 11.60 -3.02 -15.45
CA TYR A 342 10.27 -2.63 -14.96
C TYR A 342 10.28 -1.58 -13.84
N ASP A 343 11.25 -1.60 -12.93
CA ASP A 343 11.33 -0.58 -11.87
C ASP A 343 11.66 0.79 -12.46
N ALA A 344 12.61 0.88 -13.37
CA ALA A 344 12.95 2.15 -14.04
C ALA A 344 11.80 2.64 -14.93
N GLN A 345 11.10 1.75 -15.65
CA GLN A 345 9.88 2.10 -16.39
C GLN A 345 8.83 2.72 -15.47
N GLU A 346 8.61 2.12 -14.30
CA GLU A 346 7.62 2.62 -13.35
C GLU A 346 8.03 3.96 -12.74
N ILE A 347 9.28 4.11 -12.30
CA ILE A 347 9.79 5.37 -11.74
C ILE A 347 9.58 6.51 -12.74
N ILE A 348 9.85 6.29 -14.03
CA ILE A 348 9.60 7.29 -15.09
C ILE A 348 8.12 7.67 -15.14
N LYS A 349 7.20 6.70 -15.16
CA LYS A 349 5.76 6.96 -15.17
C LYS A 349 5.31 7.74 -13.93
N VAL A 350 5.79 7.35 -12.76
CA VAL A 350 5.46 8.01 -11.49
C VAL A 350 5.97 9.45 -11.48
N GLN A 351 7.21 9.70 -11.93
CA GLN A 351 7.75 11.06 -11.99
C GLN A 351 7.05 11.93 -13.03
N LEU A 352 6.51 11.34 -14.10
CA LEU A 352 5.62 12.04 -15.01
C LEU A 352 4.29 12.40 -14.32
N ILE A 353 3.71 11.47 -13.56
CA ILE A 353 2.48 11.73 -12.78
C ILE A 353 2.70 12.87 -11.77
N GLU A 354 3.86 12.94 -11.11
CA GLU A 354 4.20 14.06 -10.19
C GLU A 354 4.26 15.43 -10.91
N LEU A 355 4.61 15.44 -12.19
CA LEU A 355 4.78 16.67 -12.98
C LEU A 355 3.47 17.32 -13.43
N TYR A 356 2.36 16.57 -13.44
CA TYR A 356 1.04 16.96 -13.95
C TYR A 356 -0.05 16.80 -12.89
N PRO A 357 -0.03 17.60 -11.81
CA PRO A 357 -1.03 17.55 -10.74
C PRO A 357 -2.47 17.72 -11.24
N GLU A 358 -2.69 18.58 -12.23
CA GLU A 358 -3.99 18.85 -12.85
C GLU A 358 -4.59 17.63 -13.56
N ILE A 359 -3.74 16.70 -14.02
CA ILE A 359 -4.17 15.43 -14.61
C ILE A 359 -4.37 14.38 -13.51
N ALA A 360 -3.44 14.32 -12.57
CA ALA A 360 -3.35 13.22 -11.60
C ALA A 360 -4.30 13.37 -10.41
N ASP A 361 -4.45 14.57 -9.84
CA ASP A 361 -5.18 14.76 -8.58
C ASP A 361 -6.66 14.36 -8.65
N PRO A 362 -7.42 14.74 -9.70
CA PRO A 362 -8.82 14.29 -9.83
C PRO A 362 -8.94 12.76 -9.92
N LEU A 363 -7.96 12.09 -10.53
CA LEU A 363 -7.93 10.63 -10.64
C LEU A 363 -7.58 9.97 -9.29
N GLY A 364 -6.69 10.60 -8.51
CA GLY A 364 -6.32 10.16 -7.16
C GLY A 364 -7.44 10.35 -6.12
N ASP A 365 -8.38 11.26 -6.38
CA ASP A 365 -9.56 11.48 -5.56
C ASP A 365 -10.73 10.54 -5.92
N ASP A 366 -10.61 9.77 -7.00
CA ASP A 366 -11.59 8.80 -7.47
C ASP A 366 -10.96 7.40 -7.54
N MET A 367 -10.80 6.73 -6.40
CA MET A 367 -10.15 5.41 -6.28
C MET A 367 -11.07 4.34 -5.69
N SER A 368 -12.32 4.69 -5.40
CA SER A 368 -13.36 3.81 -4.88
C SER A 368 -14.14 3.16 -6.02
N ASN A 369 -14.59 1.93 -5.80
CA ASN A 369 -15.50 1.22 -6.69
C ASN A 369 -16.28 0.17 -5.90
N SER A 370 -17.52 -0.12 -6.27
CA SER A 370 -18.23 -1.28 -5.70
C SER A 370 -17.48 -2.55 -6.11
N ASP A 371 -17.41 -3.50 -5.19
CA ASP A 371 -16.79 -4.79 -5.44
C ASP A 371 -17.81 -5.91 -5.71
N ASP A 372 -19.07 -5.54 -5.96
CA ASP A 372 -20.13 -6.49 -6.28
C ASP A 372 -19.86 -7.19 -7.60
N LEU A 373 -19.98 -8.51 -7.60
CA LEU A 373 -19.87 -9.36 -8.78
C LEU A 373 -21.26 -9.84 -9.20
N TYR A 374 -21.51 -9.91 -10.50
CA TYR A 374 -22.80 -10.23 -11.08
C TYR A 374 -22.73 -11.43 -12.04
N ILE A 375 -23.88 -12.05 -12.29
CA ILE A 375 -24.04 -13.16 -13.25
C ILE A 375 -25.01 -12.68 -14.35
N LYS A 376 -24.62 -12.83 -15.62
CA LYS A 376 -25.53 -12.63 -16.76
C LYS A 376 -26.24 -13.95 -17.02
N SER A 377 -27.40 -14.14 -16.40
CA SER A 377 -28.15 -15.41 -16.38
C SER A 377 -28.50 -15.95 -17.78
N ASN A 378 -28.80 -15.04 -18.71
CA ASN A 378 -29.28 -15.36 -20.05
C ASN A 378 -28.16 -15.51 -21.09
N GLU A 379 -26.90 -15.24 -20.70
CA GLU A 379 -25.75 -15.45 -21.59
C GLU A 379 -25.59 -16.94 -21.90
N LYS A 380 -25.24 -17.28 -23.14
CA LYS A 380 -24.98 -18.67 -23.53
C LYS A 380 -23.59 -19.12 -23.07
N ILE A 381 -23.46 -20.39 -22.73
CA ILE A 381 -22.16 -21.00 -22.41
C ILE A 381 -21.17 -20.87 -23.57
N SER A 382 -21.61 -20.95 -24.82
CA SER A 382 -20.75 -20.70 -25.99
C SER A 382 -20.09 -19.32 -25.96
N SER A 383 -20.81 -18.27 -25.58
CA SER A 383 -20.28 -16.91 -25.47
C SER A 383 -19.27 -16.77 -24.31
N LEU A 384 -19.52 -17.48 -23.21
CA LEU A 384 -18.58 -17.56 -22.10
C LEU A 384 -17.26 -18.23 -22.52
N ILE A 385 -17.32 -19.30 -23.31
CA ILE A 385 -16.14 -20.00 -23.87
C ILE A 385 -15.33 -19.03 -24.74
N GLU A 386 -15.95 -18.33 -25.69
CA GLU A 386 -15.28 -17.33 -26.54
C GLU A 386 -14.60 -16.24 -25.70
N PHE A 387 -15.25 -15.80 -24.62
CA PHE A 387 -14.68 -14.81 -23.73
C PHE A 387 -13.46 -15.34 -22.96
N ILE A 388 -13.52 -16.59 -22.48
CA ILE A 388 -12.39 -17.29 -21.84
C ILE A 388 -11.22 -17.41 -22.82
N GLU A 389 -11.47 -17.87 -24.04
CA GLU A 389 -10.47 -17.99 -25.11
C GLU A 389 -9.87 -16.64 -25.50
N LYS A 390 -10.59 -15.54 -25.38
CA LYS A 390 -10.04 -14.21 -25.69
C LYS A 390 -9.20 -13.63 -24.56
N ASN A 391 -9.65 -13.77 -23.31
CA ASN A 391 -9.11 -12.98 -22.18
C ASN A 391 -8.25 -13.78 -21.20
N TYR A 392 -8.42 -15.10 -21.18
CA TYR A 392 -7.77 -16.02 -20.26
C TYR A 392 -6.81 -17.00 -20.95
N GLN A 393 -6.32 -16.67 -22.15
CA GLN A 393 -5.25 -17.44 -22.82
C GLN A 393 -4.04 -17.71 -21.91
N TRP A 394 -3.69 -16.75 -21.06
CA TRP A 394 -2.61 -16.91 -20.09
C TRP A 394 -2.88 -18.04 -19.08
N ALA A 395 -4.14 -18.28 -18.73
CA ALA A 395 -4.56 -19.31 -17.80
C ALA A 395 -4.69 -20.68 -18.49
N ILE A 396 -5.34 -20.72 -19.66
CA ILE A 396 -5.60 -21.94 -20.43
C ILE A 396 -4.29 -22.65 -20.81
N LYS A 397 -3.24 -21.90 -21.11
CA LYS A 397 -1.93 -22.43 -21.52
C LYS A 397 -1.10 -23.05 -20.39
N ILE A 398 -1.48 -22.88 -19.13
CA ILE A 398 -0.71 -23.41 -17.99
C ILE A 398 -1.06 -24.88 -17.80
N ASP A 399 -0.09 -25.77 -17.84
CA ASP A 399 -0.33 -27.17 -17.52
C ASP A 399 -0.37 -27.38 -16.00
N PHE A 400 -1.57 -27.42 -15.41
CA PHE A 400 -1.75 -27.64 -13.97
C PHE A 400 -1.59 -29.11 -13.53
N THR A 401 -1.38 -30.06 -14.47
CA THR A 401 -1.01 -31.45 -14.13
C THR A 401 0.44 -31.54 -13.64
N LYS A 402 1.28 -30.57 -14.02
CA LYS A 402 2.66 -30.44 -13.55
C LYS A 402 2.71 -29.92 -12.12
N LYS A 403 3.54 -30.58 -11.30
CA LYS A 403 3.69 -30.26 -9.87
C LYS A 403 4.13 -28.81 -9.65
N GLU A 404 5.03 -28.28 -10.47
CA GLU A 404 5.53 -26.91 -10.33
C GLU A 404 4.44 -25.84 -10.53
N ASN A 405 3.36 -26.14 -11.26
CA ASN A 405 2.28 -25.20 -11.53
C ASN A 405 1.14 -25.26 -10.50
N SER A 406 1.13 -26.26 -9.63
CA SER A 406 0.16 -26.42 -8.53
C SER A 406 0.84 -26.60 -7.17
N TYR A 407 2.11 -26.18 -7.09
CA TYR A 407 2.99 -26.39 -5.94
C TYR A 407 2.52 -25.68 -4.67
N LEU A 408 1.97 -24.48 -4.79
CA LEU A 408 1.51 -23.69 -3.66
C LEU A 408 -0.01 -23.81 -3.49
N PHE A 409 -0.48 -23.62 -2.26
CA PHE A 409 -1.89 -23.45 -1.95
C PHE A 409 -2.08 -22.37 -0.87
N TRP A 410 -3.11 -21.54 -1.05
CA TRP A 410 -3.44 -20.48 -0.10
C TRP A 410 -4.50 -20.97 0.88
N TYR A 411 -4.34 -20.71 2.17
CA TYR A 411 -5.34 -21.08 3.19
C TYR A 411 -5.50 -19.96 4.22
N ILE A 412 -6.49 -20.07 5.11
CA ILE A 412 -6.65 -19.15 6.24
C ILE A 412 -6.31 -19.92 7.51
N SER A 413 -5.41 -19.40 8.33
CA SER A 413 -5.08 -20.04 9.62
C SER A 413 -6.24 -19.91 10.59
N GLU A 414 -6.57 -20.98 11.31
CA GLU A 414 -7.60 -20.97 12.35
C GLU A 414 -7.23 -20.01 13.51
N GLU A 415 -6.00 -20.08 14.01
CA GLU A 415 -5.55 -19.35 15.20
C GLU A 415 -5.67 -17.82 15.09
N LYS A 416 -5.35 -17.27 13.92
CA LYS A 416 -5.23 -15.80 13.73
C LYS A 416 -6.12 -15.27 12.60
N LEU A 417 -6.88 -16.13 11.92
CA LEU A 417 -7.75 -15.79 10.79
C LEU A 417 -7.02 -14.99 9.68
N GLU A 418 -5.72 -15.25 9.50
CA GLU A 418 -4.88 -14.58 8.51
C GLU A 418 -4.55 -15.52 7.35
N PRO A 419 -4.45 -15.00 6.12
CA PRO A 419 -3.99 -15.79 4.98
C PRO A 419 -2.57 -16.33 5.13
N ARG A 420 -2.41 -17.58 4.74
CA ARG A 420 -1.16 -18.33 4.70
C ARG A 420 -0.96 -18.97 3.33
N LEU A 421 0.27 -19.44 3.11
CA LEU A 421 0.70 -20.06 1.87
C LEU A 421 1.49 -21.31 2.23
N GLY A 422 0.97 -22.47 1.85
CA GLY A 422 1.61 -23.77 2.08
C GLY A 422 2.11 -24.40 0.79
N GLU A 423 2.94 -25.41 0.93
CA GLU A 423 3.50 -26.20 -0.17
C GLU A 423 2.76 -27.54 -0.30
N ARG A 424 1.97 -27.71 -1.38
CA ARG A 424 1.01 -28.81 -1.56
C ARG A 424 1.61 -30.21 -1.41
N TYR A 425 2.86 -30.37 -1.81
CA TYR A 425 3.52 -31.68 -1.83
C TYR A 425 4.41 -31.94 -0.61
N ASN A 426 4.59 -30.94 0.26
CA ASN A 426 5.48 -31.00 1.42
C ASN A 426 4.75 -30.74 2.75
N GLU A 427 3.56 -30.14 2.69
CA GLU A 427 2.76 -29.75 3.85
C GLU A 427 1.35 -30.34 3.75
N LYS A 428 0.75 -30.67 4.90
CA LYS A 428 -0.68 -31.00 5.01
C LYS A 428 -1.53 -29.72 4.90
N GLY A 429 -2.83 -29.84 4.66
CA GLY A 429 -3.75 -28.70 4.65
C GLY A 429 -4.17 -28.23 3.26
N SER A 430 -3.74 -28.89 2.18
CA SER A 430 -4.12 -28.51 0.81
C SER A 430 -5.62 -28.65 0.53
N GLU A 431 -6.33 -29.44 1.32
CA GLU A 431 -7.78 -29.56 1.36
C GLU A 431 -8.48 -28.29 1.86
N LEU A 432 -7.78 -27.41 2.59
CA LEU A 432 -8.27 -26.11 3.08
C LEU A 432 -8.01 -24.96 2.10
N GLU A 433 -7.61 -25.28 0.86
CA GLU A 433 -7.24 -24.30 -0.15
C GLU A 433 -8.39 -23.32 -0.44
N GLN A 434 -8.07 -22.03 -0.38
CA GLN A 434 -8.92 -20.94 -0.79
C GLN A 434 -8.93 -20.83 -2.31
N PRO A 435 -10.07 -20.44 -2.93
CA PRO A 435 -10.22 -20.33 -4.38
C PRO A 435 -9.54 -19.06 -4.94
N LEU A 436 -8.25 -18.89 -4.69
CA LEU A 436 -7.44 -17.75 -5.15
C LEU A 436 -6.70 -18.04 -6.45
N GLY A 437 -6.49 -19.32 -6.78
CA GLY A 437 -5.84 -19.75 -8.03
C GLY A 437 -6.73 -19.56 -9.25
N ILE A 438 -7.05 -18.31 -9.62
CA ILE A 438 -8.01 -17.99 -10.69
C ILE A 438 -7.63 -18.69 -12.00
N GLY A 439 -6.35 -18.71 -12.36
CA GLY A 439 -5.90 -19.41 -13.58
C GLY A 439 -6.28 -20.89 -13.60
N LYS A 440 -6.11 -21.59 -12.46
CA LYS A 440 -6.50 -23.00 -12.30
C LYS A 440 -8.00 -23.18 -12.39
N LEU A 441 -8.77 -22.32 -11.71
CA LEU A 441 -10.24 -22.37 -11.71
C LEU A 441 -10.82 -22.13 -13.12
N VAL A 442 -10.27 -21.16 -13.86
CA VAL A 442 -10.67 -20.92 -15.25
C VAL A 442 -10.36 -22.11 -16.13
N GLN A 443 -9.16 -22.72 -16.00
CA GLN A 443 -8.82 -23.89 -16.80
C GLN A 443 -9.72 -25.09 -16.49
N ILE A 444 -10.03 -25.35 -15.22
CA ILE A 444 -10.94 -26.45 -14.84
C ILE A 444 -12.31 -26.25 -15.51
N LEU A 445 -12.89 -25.05 -15.39
CA LEU A 445 -14.15 -24.72 -16.06
C LEU A 445 -14.02 -24.89 -17.58
N TYR A 446 -12.97 -24.34 -18.19
CA TYR A 446 -12.78 -24.39 -19.63
C TYR A 446 -12.68 -25.81 -20.17
N ASN A 447 -11.87 -26.66 -19.53
CA ASN A 447 -11.74 -28.07 -19.92
C ASN A 447 -13.05 -28.85 -19.75
N PHE A 448 -13.78 -28.58 -18.66
CA PHE A 448 -15.10 -29.16 -18.45
C PHE A 448 -16.06 -28.80 -19.59
N LEU A 449 -16.13 -27.51 -19.94
CA LEU A 449 -16.99 -27.02 -21.02
C LEU A 449 -16.60 -27.61 -22.38
N LEU A 450 -15.31 -27.82 -22.66
CA LEU A 450 -14.87 -28.46 -23.91
C LEU A 450 -15.28 -29.93 -24.01
N GLN A 451 -15.30 -30.64 -22.88
CA GLN A 451 -15.71 -32.05 -22.81
C GLN A 451 -17.23 -32.24 -22.92
N HIS A 452 -18.01 -31.24 -22.49
CA HIS A 452 -19.47 -31.28 -22.40
C HIS A 452 -20.13 -30.35 -23.42
N LYS A 453 -19.99 -30.65 -24.73
CA LYS A 453 -20.45 -29.80 -25.83
C LYS A 453 -21.97 -29.56 -25.84
N GLU A 454 -22.73 -30.47 -25.27
CA GLU A 454 -24.18 -30.35 -25.07
C GLU A 454 -24.55 -29.12 -24.24
N THR A 455 -23.67 -28.67 -23.34
CA THR A 455 -23.91 -27.49 -22.49
C THR A 455 -23.81 -26.16 -23.26
N HIS A 456 -23.18 -26.13 -24.44
CA HIS A 456 -22.80 -24.89 -25.12
C HIS A 456 -23.99 -24.01 -25.52
N LYS A 457 -25.13 -24.64 -25.85
CA LYS A 457 -26.37 -23.94 -26.21
C LYS A 457 -27.17 -23.48 -25.00
N GLU A 458 -26.84 -23.98 -23.81
CA GLU A 458 -27.53 -23.62 -22.58
C GLU A 458 -27.21 -22.18 -22.16
N THR A 459 -28.19 -21.56 -21.48
CA THR A 459 -27.96 -20.33 -20.73
C THR A 459 -27.12 -20.64 -19.49
N VAL A 460 -26.35 -19.68 -19.02
CA VAL A 460 -25.62 -19.75 -17.74
C VAL A 460 -26.54 -20.12 -16.57
N ALA A 461 -27.79 -19.63 -16.55
CA ALA A 461 -28.75 -20.00 -15.51
C ALA A 461 -29.03 -21.51 -15.47
N LYS A 462 -29.41 -22.09 -16.62
CA LYS A 462 -29.66 -23.53 -16.77
C LYS A 462 -28.41 -24.36 -16.41
N PHE A 463 -27.25 -23.97 -16.92
CA PHE A 463 -25.97 -24.62 -16.61
C PHE A 463 -25.69 -24.65 -15.09
N LEU A 464 -25.90 -23.52 -14.40
CA LEU A 464 -25.62 -23.39 -12.97
C LEU A 464 -26.64 -24.11 -12.06
N LEU A 465 -27.79 -24.56 -12.58
CA LEU A 465 -28.67 -25.47 -11.86
C LEU A 465 -28.06 -26.87 -11.77
N SER A 466 -27.41 -27.30 -12.86
CA SER A 466 -26.73 -28.60 -12.92
C SER A 466 -25.33 -28.58 -12.29
N TYR A 467 -24.61 -27.46 -12.41
CA TYR A 467 -23.21 -27.32 -11.99
C TYR A 467 -22.97 -26.06 -11.11
N PRO A 468 -23.57 -26.00 -9.91
CA PRO A 468 -23.49 -24.83 -9.04
C PRO A 468 -22.07 -24.49 -8.55
N GLU A 469 -21.14 -25.44 -8.54
CA GLU A 469 -19.73 -25.27 -8.15
C GLU A 469 -18.99 -24.24 -9.01
N TYR A 470 -19.41 -24.06 -10.28
CA TYR A 470 -18.80 -23.07 -11.19
C TYR A 470 -19.34 -21.65 -11.00
N ARG A 471 -20.36 -21.45 -10.15
CA ARG A 471 -21.00 -20.14 -9.94
C ARG A 471 -20.00 -19.04 -9.62
N GLY A 472 -19.05 -19.31 -8.73
CA GLY A 472 -18.06 -18.31 -8.30
C GLY A 472 -17.16 -17.83 -9.44
N ILE A 473 -16.65 -18.76 -10.24
CA ILE A 473 -15.71 -18.44 -11.33
C ILE A 473 -16.45 -17.85 -12.54
N ILE A 474 -17.64 -18.34 -12.89
CA ILE A 474 -18.47 -17.75 -13.95
C ILE A 474 -18.85 -16.31 -13.60
N ARG A 475 -19.30 -16.06 -12.36
CA ARG A 475 -19.61 -14.73 -11.87
C ARG A 475 -18.42 -13.78 -12.01
N ARG A 476 -17.21 -14.24 -11.66
CA ARG A 476 -15.98 -13.46 -11.81
C ARG A 476 -15.68 -13.17 -13.29
N ILE A 477 -15.66 -14.19 -14.15
CA ILE A 477 -15.36 -14.08 -15.58
C ILE A 477 -16.32 -13.09 -16.25
N GLN A 478 -17.62 -13.25 -16.05
CA GLN A 478 -18.66 -12.37 -16.61
C GLN A 478 -18.52 -10.94 -16.09
N THR A 479 -18.29 -10.76 -14.78
CA THR A 479 -18.11 -9.42 -14.22
C THR A 479 -16.90 -8.72 -14.82
N LEU A 480 -15.78 -9.43 -14.95
CA LEU A 480 -14.51 -8.83 -15.37
C LEU A 480 -14.37 -8.65 -16.88
N SER A 481 -15.41 -8.93 -17.68
CA SER A 481 -15.48 -8.53 -19.10
C SER A 481 -15.25 -7.05 -19.30
N ASP A 482 -15.67 -6.24 -18.33
CA ASP A 482 -15.62 -4.78 -18.40
C ASP A 482 -14.40 -4.21 -17.63
N TYR A 483 -13.62 -5.05 -16.96
CA TYR A 483 -12.56 -4.66 -16.01
C TYR A 483 -11.19 -5.21 -16.43
N LYS A 484 -10.59 -4.60 -17.47
CA LYS A 484 -9.33 -5.04 -18.12
C LYS A 484 -8.12 -5.29 -17.22
N PHE A 485 -8.12 -4.73 -16.01
CA PHE A 485 -7.01 -4.79 -15.05
C PHE A 485 -7.41 -5.51 -13.75
N GLY A 486 -8.57 -6.16 -13.70
CA GLY A 486 -9.08 -6.84 -12.50
C GLY A 486 -8.46 -8.21 -12.25
N GLU A 487 -7.73 -8.77 -13.22
CA GLU A 487 -7.09 -10.07 -13.11
C GLU A 487 -5.58 -9.98 -12.95
N VAL A 488 -5.02 -10.74 -12.02
CA VAL A 488 -3.59 -11.04 -11.98
C VAL A 488 -3.33 -12.14 -13.01
N LYS A 489 -2.63 -11.78 -14.09
CA LYS A 489 -2.39 -12.65 -15.26
C LYS A 489 -1.10 -13.45 -15.10
N ASP A 490 -0.97 -14.15 -13.98
CA ASP A 490 0.13 -15.05 -13.64
C ASP A 490 -0.37 -16.20 -12.75
N ASN A 491 0.37 -17.30 -12.73
CA ASN A 491 0.06 -18.43 -11.87
C ASN A 491 0.53 -18.20 -10.43
N ILE A 492 -0.37 -17.80 -9.53
CA ILE A 492 -0.04 -17.59 -8.11
C ILE A 492 0.12 -18.89 -7.30
N LEU A 493 -0.09 -20.05 -7.92
CA LEU A 493 0.12 -21.37 -7.33
C LEU A 493 1.46 -21.99 -7.75
N ALA A 494 2.22 -21.33 -8.63
CA ALA A 494 3.47 -21.85 -9.13
C ALA A 494 4.58 -21.82 -8.06
N LYS A 495 5.49 -22.79 -8.10
CA LYS A 495 6.60 -22.94 -7.14
C LYS A 495 7.46 -21.68 -6.97
N ASN A 496 7.63 -20.91 -8.03
CA ASN A 496 8.47 -19.70 -8.06
C ASN A 496 7.69 -18.39 -7.82
N THR A 497 6.44 -18.48 -7.39
CA THR A 497 5.62 -17.30 -7.07
C THR A 497 6.29 -16.52 -5.94
N MET A 498 6.42 -15.20 -6.11
CA MET A 498 6.87 -14.28 -5.06
C MET A 498 5.68 -13.44 -4.58
N PRO A 499 4.98 -13.83 -3.50
CA PRO A 499 3.86 -13.06 -2.96
C PRO A 499 4.16 -11.58 -2.70
N ILE A 500 5.41 -11.26 -2.35
CA ILE A 500 5.85 -9.86 -2.15
C ILE A 500 5.61 -8.96 -3.37
N ASP A 501 5.48 -9.49 -4.57
CA ASP A 501 5.14 -8.69 -5.75
C ASP A 501 3.71 -8.11 -5.65
N MET A 502 2.74 -8.90 -5.15
CA MET A 502 1.38 -8.42 -4.87
C MET A 502 1.36 -7.47 -3.67
N LEU A 503 2.18 -7.74 -2.64
CA LEU A 503 2.30 -6.87 -1.48
C LEU A 503 2.81 -5.48 -1.90
N ARG A 504 3.92 -5.44 -2.65
CA ARG A 504 4.52 -4.20 -3.14
C ARG A 504 3.56 -3.41 -4.02
N PHE A 505 2.80 -4.09 -4.88
CA PHE A 505 1.75 -3.46 -5.68
C PHE A 505 0.70 -2.74 -4.81
N LYS A 506 0.13 -3.41 -3.81
CA LYS A 506 -0.88 -2.78 -2.96
C LYS A 506 -0.26 -1.65 -2.12
N LEU A 507 0.92 -1.88 -1.57
CA LEU A 507 1.65 -0.93 -0.74
C LEU A 507 2.05 0.33 -1.52
N SER A 508 2.33 0.24 -2.82
CA SER A 508 2.60 1.43 -3.62
C SER A 508 1.38 2.35 -3.72
N PHE A 509 0.18 1.79 -3.89
CA PHE A 509 -1.07 2.58 -3.84
C PHE A 509 -1.34 3.15 -2.46
N PHE A 510 -0.90 2.50 -1.38
CA PHE A 510 -0.98 3.10 -0.04
C PHE A 510 0.02 4.25 0.13
N GLY A 511 1.10 4.25 -0.65
CA GLY A 511 2.14 5.26 -0.63
C GLY A 511 3.38 4.84 0.16
N ALA A 512 3.62 3.54 0.27
CA ALA A 512 4.78 2.99 0.93
C ALA A 512 6.05 3.15 0.08
N SER A 513 7.17 3.38 0.75
CA SER A 513 8.51 3.41 0.15
C SER A 513 9.50 2.57 0.98
N ARG A 514 10.79 2.56 0.60
CA ARG A 514 11.86 1.84 1.32
C ARG A 514 11.57 0.35 1.51
N TYR A 515 11.31 -0.33 0.39
CA TYR A 515 11.04 -1.76 0.35
C TYR A 515 12.27 -2.56 0.83
N ASP A 516 12.10 -3.28 1.94
CA ASP A 516 13.12 -4.12 2.57
C ASP A 516 12.52 -5.51 2.86
N PRO A 517 12.53 -6.43 1.86
CA PRO A 517 12.07 -7.79 2.05
C PRO A 517 12.83 -8.49 3.18
N LYS A 518 12.12 -9.35 3.93
CA LYS A 518 12.71 -10.27 4.92
C LYS A 518 12.56 -11.73 4.52
N SER A 519 11.63 -12.00 3.63
CA SER A 519 11.52 -13.24 2.86
C SER A 519 10.71 -12.96 1.58
N ASP A 520 10.45 -14.00 0.81
CA ASP A 520 9.50 -14.02 -0.31
C ASP A 520 8.02 -13.77 0.10
N ARG A 521 7.72 -13.81 1.41
CA ARG A 521 6.37 -13.69 2.00
C ARG A 521 6.21 -12.50 2.94
N TRP A 522 7.30 -11.80 3.29
CA TRP A 522 7.32 -10.75 4.30
C TRP A 522 8.14 -9.53 3.86
N LEU A 523 7.52 -8.35 3.94
CA LEU A 523 8.07 -7.09 3.44
C LEU A 523 7.99 -5.99 4.50
N ARG A 524 9.11 -5.30 4.73
CA ARG A 524 9.12 -4.05 5.51
C ARG A 524 9.11 -2.86 4.58
N VAL A 525 8.39 -1.82 4.99
CA VAL A 525 8.26 -0.55 4.26
C VAL A 525 8.20 0.63 5.23
N SER A 526 8.26 1.84 4.70
CA SER A 526 7.98 3.07 5.44
C SER A 526 6.87 3.87 4.76
N PHE A 527 5.92 4.38 5.55
CA PHE A 527 4.93 5.36 5.12
C PHE A 527 5.35 6.77 5.53
N PHE A 528 4.92 7.77 4.76
CA PHE A 528 5.14 9.20 5.04
C PHE A 528 6.61 9.61 5.24
N ALA A 529 7.57 8.80 4.79
CA ALA A 529 8.98 9.16 4.83
C ALA A 529 9.21 10.43 3.98
N GLY A 530 9.70 11.50 4.61
CA GLY A 530 9.89 12.80 3.97
C GLY A 530 8.67 13.72 3.99
N ALA A 531 7.48 13.24 4.36
CA ALA A 531 6.27 14.05 4.36
C ALA A 531 6.38 15.17 5.41
N PRO A 532 5.89 16.40 5.14
CA PRO A 532 5.85 17.44 6.17
C PRO A 532 5.05 16.98 7.40
N PHE A 533 5.53 17.32 8.59
CA PHE A 533 4.74 17.17 9.83
C PHE A 533 3.64 18.22 9.86
N TYR A 534 2.58 17.98 10.62
CA TYR A 534 1.34 18.75 10.55
C TYR A 534 1.57 20.26 10.70
N ARG A 535 2.43 20.67 11.65
CA ARG A 535 2.76 22.08 11.89
C ARG A 535 3.45 22.77 10.71
N ASP A 536 4.15 22.01 9.88
CA ASP A 536 4.88 22.51 8.71
C ASP A 536 4.14 22.22 7.39
N LEU A 537 2.99 21.54 7.44
CA LEU A 537 2.25 21.10 6.27
C LEU A 537 1.50 22.27 5.62
N SER A 538 1.63 22.42 4.32
CA SER A 538 1.02 23.52 3.56
C SER A 538 0.73 23.12 2.11
N ASN A 539 -0.06 23.95 1.41
CA ASN A 539 -0.29 23.82 -0.03
C ASN A 539 1.00 23.83 -0.86
N LYS A 540 2.10 24.42 -0.35
CA LYS A 540 3.37 24.53 -1.07
C LYS A 540 4.22 23.26 -0.98
N ASN A 541 4.07 22.44 0.07
CA ASN A 541 4.95 21.30 0.33
C ASN A 541 4.24 19.95 0.49
N VAL A 542 2.90 19.91 0.44
CA VAL A 542 2.11 18.67 0.63
C VAL A 542 2.53 17.53 -0.28
N ASP A 543 3.05 17.82 -1.48
CA ASP A 543 3.49 16.83 -2.45
C ASP A 543 5.02 16.80 -2.70
N THR A 544 5.86 17.56 -1.98
CA THR A 544 7.30 17.64 -2.32
C THR A 544 8.13 16.42 -1.88
N TRP A 545 7.51 15.47 -1.17
CA TRP A 545 8.21 14.39 -0.48
C TRP A 545 8.31 13.04 -1.22
N GLY A 546 7.82 12.93 -2.46
CA GLY A 546 8.04 11.73 -3.28
C GLY A 546 9.53 11.47 -3.52
N PHE A 547 9.98 10.22 -3.44
CA PHE A 547 11.40 9.82 -3.57
C PHE A 547 12.35 10.64 -2.68
N THR A 548 11.96 10.85 -1.42
CA THR A 548 12.74 11.68 -0.50
C THR A 548 14.16 11.15 -0.28
N THR A 549 15.09 12.08 -0.12
CA THR A 549 16.52 11.83 0.13
C THR A 549 16.94 12.55 1.41
N MET A 550 18.13 12.28 1.93
CA MET A 550 18.69 12.97 3.10
C MET A 550 18.81 14.49 2.88
N ASN A 551 18.94 14.92 1.62
CA ASN A 551 19.08 16.33 1.22
C ASN A 551 17.80 16.95 0.66
N SER A 552 16.65 16.27 0.78
CA SER A 552 15.38 16.75 0.19
C SER A 552 14.70 17.90 0.94
N TYR A 553 15.26 18.35 2.07
CA TYR A 553 14.62 19.26 3.01
C TYR A 553 15.39 20.58 3.10
N ASN A 554 15.32 21.37 2.03
CA ASN A 554 15.88 22.73 1.98
C ASN A 554 14.78 23.72 1.60
#